data_AF-A0A2E0X6I3-F1
#
_entry.id   AF-A0A2E0X6I3-F1
#
_cell.length_a   1.000
_cell.length_b   1.000
_cell.length_c   1.000
_cell.angle_alpha   90.00
_cell.angle_beta   90.00
_cell.angle_gamma   90.00
#
_symmetry.space_group_name_H-M   'P 1'
#
loop_
_entity.id
_entity.type
_entity.pdbx_description
1 polymer ?
#
loop_
_entity_poly.entity_id
_entity_poly.type
_entity_poly.pdbx_seq_one_letter_code
_entity_poly.pdbx_strand_id
1 'polypeptide(L)'
;MLVFLLLLAVLAPIAWFISEFFPTLGIRITLGVLALVGVFFLGELNSAVRGMGERSYFADANEALIDAVIDTLDEGKHDEVARELKVLRRSYRPTYETHSNHAELVAEFQKAVEGVNDLPR
;
A
#
# COMPACT_ATOMS: atom_id res chain seq x y z
N MET A 1 7.96 -5.44 -13.86
CA MET A 1 7.45 -4.31 -14.67
C MET A 1 7.81 -2.96 -14.06
N LEU A 2 7.45 -2.69 -12.79
CA LEU A 2 7.75 -1.42 -12.12
C LEU A 2 9.24 -1.10 -12.04
N VAL A 3 10.10 -2.07 -11.69
CA VAL A 3 11.56 -1.90 -11.67
C VAL A 3 12.11 -1.52 -13.04
N PHE A 4 11.61 -2.13 -14.12
CA PHE A 4 12.01 -1.81 -15.48
C PHE A 4 11.60 -0.38 -15.88
N LEU A 5 10.38 0.04 -15.53
CA LEU A 5 9.90 1.40 -15.77
C LEU A 5 10.70 2.44 -14.97
N LEU A 6 11.10 2.11 -13.74
CA LEU A 6 11.91 2.98 -12.88
C LEU A 6 13.33 3.11 -13.43
N LEU A 7 13.94 2.01 -13.87
CA LEU A 7 15.22 2.02 -14.58
C LEU A 7 15.13 2.85 -15.86
N LEU A 8 14.07 2.68 -16.67
CA LEU A 8 13.87 3.46 -17.89
C LEU A 8 13.72 4.97 -17.57
N ALA A 9 12.95 5.32 -16.54
CA ALA A 9 12.72 6.69 -16.12
C ALA A 9 13.99 7.41 -15.64
N VAL A 10 14.95 6.67 -15.06
CA VAL A 10 16.22 7.23 -14.59
C VAL A 10 17.29 7.18 -15.68
N LEU A 11 17.43 6.04 -16.36
CA LEU A 11 18.50 5.81 -17.33
C LEU A 11 18.27 6.54 -18.65
N ALA A 12 17.03 6.73 -19.10
CA ALA A 12 16.74 7.43 -20.36
C ALA A 12 17.20 8.91 -20.33
N PRO A 13 16.87 9.73 -19.31
CA PRO A 13 17.38 11.11 -19.24
C PRO A 13 18.90 11.17 -19.03
N ILE A 14 19.50 10.21 -18.30
CA ILE A 14 20.97 10.12 -18.17
C ILE A 14 21.61 9.80 -19.52
N ALA A 15 21.08 8.81 -20.25
CA ALA A 15 21.57 8.44 -21.57
C ALA A 15 21.38 9.58 -22.58
N TRP A 16 20.26 10.30 -22.52
CA TRP A 16 20.03 11.51 -23.31
C TRP A 16 21.08 12.58 -23.01
N PHE A 17 21.34 12.86 -21.73
CA PHE A 17 22.35 13.82 -21.31
C PHE A 17 23.76 13.42 -21.77
N ILE A 18 24.11 12.13 -21.68
CA ILE A 18 25.38 11.62 -22.20
C ILE A 18 25.46 11.75 -23.72
N SER A 19 24.34 11.55 -24.45
CA SER A 19 24.30 11.68 -25.91
C SER A 19 24.58 13.10 -26.41
N GLU A 20 24.40 14.12 -25.56
CA GLU A 20 24.73 15.52 -25.86
C GLU A 20 26.23 15.71 -26.18
N PHE A 21 27.09 14.86 -25.61
CA PHE A 21 28.54 14.92 -25.79
C PHE A 21 29.04 14.20 -27.05
N PHE A 22 28.15 13.54 -27.80
CA PHE A 22 28.49 12.82 -29.03
C PHE A 22 27.81 13.45 -30.25
N PRO A 23 28.49 13.52 -31.42
CA PRO A 23 27.95 14.14 -32.63
C PRO A 23 26.97 13.22 -33.37
N THR A 24 25.98 12.65 -32.67
CA THR A 24 24.99 11.71 -33.23
C THR A 24 23.59 12.28 -33.11
N LEU A 25 23.19 13.08 -34.11
CA LEU A 25 21.89 13.78 -34.16
C LEU A 25 20.69 12.84 -33.94
N GLY A 26 20.70 11.67 -34.57
CA GLY A 26 19.61 10.70 -34.47
C GLY A 26 19.41 10.13 -33.07
N ILE A 27 20.50 9.77 -32.38
CA ILE A 27 20.44 9.22 -31.02
C ILE A 27 19.89 10.27 -30.05
N ARG A 28 20.32 11.52 -30.20
CA ARG A 28 19.89 12.65 -29.36
C ARG A 28 18.38 12.94 -29.48
N ILE A 29 17.86 12.97 -30.71
CA ILE A 29 16.42 13.18 -30.96
C ILE A 29 15.60 12.01 -30.41
N THR A 30 16.04 10.77 -30.69
CA THR A 30 15.30 9.57 -30.27
C THR A 30 15.23 9.45 -28.75
N LEU A 31 16.35 9.70 -28.05
CA LEU A 31 16.41 9.72 -26.58
C LEU A 31 15.63 10.89 -25.98
N GLY A 32 15.62 12.06 -26.62
CA GLY A 32 14.84 13.21 -26.14
C GLY A 32 13.34 12.96 -26.22
N VAL A 33 12.86 12.36 -27.30
CA VAL A 33 11.45 11.96 -27.45
C VAL A 33 11.09 10.86 -26.44
N LEU A 34 11.96 9.87 -26.24
CA LEU A 34 11.78 8.82 -25.23
C LEU A 34 11.71 9.38 -23.80
N ALA A 35 12.55 10.37 -23.49
CA ALA A 35 12.53 11.05 -22.19
C ALA A 35 11.22 11.83 -21.98
N LEU A 36 10.76 12.58 -22.98
CA LEU A 36 9.49 13.32 -22.92
C LEU A 36 8.29 12.40 -22.76
N VAL A 37 8.25 11.30 -23.51
CA VAL A 37 7.21 10.27 -23.37
C VAL A 37 7.30 9.62 -21.97
N GLY A 38 8.51 9.37 -21.47
CA GLY A 38 8.77 8.83 -20.14
C GLY A 38 8.19 9.67 -18.99
N VAL A 39 8.07 10.99 -19.14
CA VAL A 39 7.46 11.87 -18.13
C VAL A 39 5.99 11.52 -17.90
N PHE A 40 5.24 11.13 -18.94
CA PHE A 40 3.85 10.71 -18.80
C PHE A 40 3.71 9.38 -18.03
N PHE A 41 4.71 8.51 -18.11
CA PHE A 41 4.72 7.23 -17.38
C PHE A 41 5.04 7.38 -15.88
N LEU A 42 5.63 8.49 -15.45
CA LEU A 42 5.89 8.75 -14.03
C LEU A 42 4.61 8.89 -13.21
N GLY A 43 3.54 9.45 -13.81
CA GLY A 43 2.23 9.56 -13.16
C GLY A 43 1.61 8.19 -12.88
N GLU A 44 1.65 7.29 -13.87
CA GLU A 44 1.22 5.89 -13.73
C GLU A 44 2.07 5.13 -12.71
N LEU A 45 3.39 5.38 -12.69
CA LEU A 45 4.30 4.77 -11.71
C LEU A 45 3.93 5.19 -10.28
N ASN A 46 3.63 6.48 -10.06
CA ASN A 46 3.21 6.99 -8.74
C ASN A 46 1.87 6.38 -8.30
N SER A 47 0.92 6.21 -9.23
CA SER A 47 -0.35 5.51 -8.96
C SER A 47 -0.12 4.04 -8.57
N ALA A 48 0.75 3.33 -9.30
CA ALA A 48 1.10 1.95 -9.01
C ALA A 48 1.80 1.78 -7.65
N VAL A 49 2.72 2.67 -7.30
CA VAL A 49 3.42 2.66 -6.00
C VAL A 49 2.44 2.96 -4.85
N ARG A 50 1.54 3.94 -5.01
CA ARG A 50 0.50 4.22 -4.00
C ARG A 50 -0.41 3.02 -3.79
N GLY A 51 -0.87 2.40 -4.87
CA GLY A 51 -1.67 1.17 -4.81
C GLY A 51 -0.95 0.00 -4.15
N MET A 52 0.38 -0.08 -4.21
CA MET A 52 1.16 -1.10 -3.48
C MET A 52 1.18 -0.83 -1.97
N GLY A 53 1.37 0.43 -1.54
CA GLY A 53 1.37 0.81 -0.12
C GLY A 53 0.01 0.61 0.54
N GLU A 54 -1.08 0.92 -0.17
CA GLU A 54 -2.43 0.63 0.32
C GLU A 54 -2.68 -0.88 0.43
N ARG A 55 -2.28 -1.66 -0.58
CA ARG A 55 -2.45 -3.12 -0.57
C ARG A 55 -1.67 -3.81 0.54
N SER A 56 -0.43 -3.39 0.84
CA SER A 56 0.32 -3.96 1.96
C SER A 56 -0.32 -3.59 3.29
N TYR A 57 -0.77 -2.34 3.45
CA TYR A 57 -1.43 -1.90 4.67
C TYR A 57 -2.71 -2.70 5.00
N PHE A 58 -3.54 -3.00 3.99
CA PHE A 58 -4.71 -3.85 4.17
C PHE A 58 -4.36 -5.33 4.36
N ALA A 59 -3.30 -5.82 3.72
CA ALA A 59 -2.87 -7.20 3.87
C ALA A 59 -2.40 -7.49 5.31
N ASP A 60 -1.51 -6.66 5.85
CA ASP A 60 -0.96 -6.82 7.20
C ASP A 60 -2.07 -6.73 8.27
N ALA A 61 -2.99 -5.78 8.12
CA ALA A 61 -4.13 -5.65 9.03
C ALA A 61 -5.08 -6.85 8.96
N ASN A 62 -5.29 -7.43 7.77
CA ASN A 62 -6.14 -8.62 7.66
C ASN A 62 -5.46 -9.87 8.22
N GLU A 63 -4.15 -10.02 8.05
CA GLU A 63 -3.37 -11.09 8.65
C GLU A 63 -3.49 -11.04 10.18
N ALA A 64 -3.23 -9.88 10.79
CA ALA A 64 -3.38 -9.68 12.23
C ALA A 64 -4.81 -9.95 12.73
N LEU A 65 -5.84 -9.57 11.97
CA LEU A 65 -7.23 -9.85 12.33
C LEU A 65 -7.53 -11.35 12.30
N ILE A 66 -7.06 -12.07 11.27
CA ILE A 66 -7.27 -13.50 11.13
C ILE A 66 -6.58 -14.25 12.27
N ASP A 67 -5.33 -13.91 12.55
CA ASP A 67 -4.54 -14.55 13.61
C ASP A 67 -5.20 -14.34 14.98
N ALA A 68 -5.58 -13.09 15.31
CA ALA A 68 -6.26 -12.78 16.57
C ALA A 68 -7.60 -13.52 16.70
N VAL A 69 -8.36 -13.67 15.61
CA VAL A 69 -9.59 -14.46 15.62
C VAL A 69 -9.30 -15.93 15.88
N ILE A 70 -8.29 -16.51 15.22
CA ILE A 70 -7.93 -17.93 15.40
C ILE A 70 -7.48 -18.18 16.83
N ASP A 71 -6.52 -17.40 17.34
CA ASP A 71 -5.96 -17.56 18.69
C ASP A 71 -7.07 -17.54 19.76
N THR A 72 -8.00 -16.60 19.62
CA THR A 72 -9.08 -16.44 20.61
C THR A 72 -10.16 -17.53 20.49
N LEU A 73 -10.39 -18.04 19.28
CA LEU A 73 -11.25 -19.20 19.09
C LEU A 73 -10.61 -20.47 19.69
N ASP A 74 -9.30 -20.63 19.57
CA ASP A 74 -8.53 -21.73 20.17
C ASP A 74 -8.54 -21.67 21.71
N GLU A 75 -8.61 -20.47 22.29
CA GLU A 75 -8.82 -20.24 23.73
C GLU A 75 -10.26 -20.54 24.19
N GLY A 76 -11.18 -20.86 23.27
CA GLY A 76 -12.58 -21.17 23.59
C GLY A 76 -13.46 -19.96 23.89
N LYS A 77 -12.98 -18.72 23.65
CA LYS A 77 -13.74 -17.48 23.92
C LYS A 77 -14.64 -17.09 22.73
N HIS A 78 -15.40 -18.04 22.20
CA HIS A 78 -16.21 -17.86 21.00
C HIS A 78 -17.19 -16.67 21.08
N ASP A 79 -17.82 -16.46 22.24
CA ASP A 79 -18.76 -15.36 22.45
C ASP A 79 -18.08 -13.98 22.49
N GLU A 80 -16.83 -13.91 22.93
CA GLU A 80 -16.03 -12.68 22.97
C GLU A 80 -15.63 -12.25 21.56
N VAL A 81 -15.06 -13.18 20.79
CA VAL A 81 -14.75 -12.96 19.37
C VAL A 81 -15.99 -12.51 18.59
N ALA A 82 -17.12 -13.19 18.79
CA ALA A 82 -18.36 -12.85 18.10
C ALA A 82 -18.92 -11.46 18.51
N ARG A 83 -18.69 -11.03 19.75
CA ARG A 83 -19.08 -9.71 20.25
C ARG A 83 -18.21 -8.63 19.63
N GLU A 84 -16.89 -8.78 19.71
CA GLU A 84 -15.94 -7.77 19.24
C GLU A 84 -15.93 -7.67 17.71
N LEU A 85 -16.12 -8.77 16.96
CA LEU A 85 -16.33 -8.72 15.52
C LEU A 85 -17.59 -7.93 15.12
N LYS A 86 -18.66 -7.98 15.94
CA LYS A 86 -19.87 -7.16 15.72
C LYS A 86 -19.63 -5.69 16.05
N VAL A 87 -18.71 -5.36 16.94
CA VAL A 87 -18.28 -3.99 17.22
C VAL A 87 -17.44 -3.49 16.05
N LEU A 88 -16.40 -4.23 15.66
CA LEU A 88 -15.56 -3.95 14.51
C LEU A 88 -16.37 -3.71 13.23
N ARG A 89 -17.34 -4.60 12.93
CA ARG A 89 -18.25 -4.46 11.79
C ARG A 89 -19.10 -3.17 11.83
N ARG A 90 -19.49 -2.70 13.02
CA ARG A 90 -20.28 -1.47 13.17
C ARG A 90 -19.42 -0.21 13.05
N SER A 91 -18.18 -0.28 13.54
CA SER A 91 -17.20 0.80 13.49
C SER A 91 -16.58 0.96 12.09
N TYR A 92 -16.46 -0.13 11.33
CA TYR A 92 -15.95 -0.09 9.97
C TYR A 92 -16.95 0.56 9.01
N ARG A 93 -16.74 1.84 8.72
CA ARG A 93 -17.47 2.60 7.70
C ARG A 93 -16.51 3.02 6.59
N PRO A 94 -16.33 2.20 5.54
CA PRO A 94 -15.46 2.56 4.44
C PRO A 94 -16.03 3.79 3.74
N THR A 95 -15.34 4.92 3.87
CA THR A 95 -15.51 6.09 3.01
C THR A 95 -14.22 6.33 2.25
N TYR A 96 -14.29 7.10 1.17
CA TYR A 96 -13.14 7.44 0.33
C TYR A 96 -11.99 8.08 1.13
N GLU A 97 -12.29 8.75 2.25
CA GLU A 97 -11.31 9.37 3.16
C GLU A 97 -10.90 8.46 4.34
N THR A 98 -11.66 7.40 4.65
CA THR A 98 -11.49 6.58 5.86
C THR A 98 -10.84 5.22 5.60
N HIS A 99 -10.38 4.94 4.38
CA HIS A 99 -9.62 3.72 4.07
C HIS A 99 -8.37 3.56 4.97
N SER A 100 -7.88 4.64 5.57
CA SER A 100 -6.73 4.67 6.49
C SER A 100 -6.97 4.13 7.89
N ASN A 101 -8.21 3.89 8.33
CA ASN A 101 -8.47 3.51 9.74
C ASN A 101 -8.66 2.00 9.94
N HIS A 102 -8.50 1.19 8.89
CA HIS A 102 -8.70 -0.26 8.98
C HIS A 102 -7.71 -0.93 9.94
N ALA A 103 -6.41 -0.62 9.85
CA ALA A 103 -5.44 -1.25 10.76
C ALA A 103 -5.60 -0.77 12.21
N GLU A 104 -6.05 0.48 12.42
CA GLU A 104 -6.36 0.99 13.76
C GLU A 104 -7.52 0.21 14.38
N LEU A 105 -8.59 0.00 13.63
CA LEU A 105 -9.75 -0.79 14.06
C LEU A 105 -9.39 -2.26 14.34
N VAL A 106 -8.50 -2.86 13.54
CA VAL A 106 -7.99 -4.22 13.80
C VAL A 106 -7.14 -4.24 15.08
N ALA A 107 -6.26 -3.26 15.27
CA ALA A 107 -5.45 -3.17 16.48
C ALA A 107 -6.32 -2.98 17.75
N GLU A 108 -7.42 -2.22 17.65
CA GLU A 108 -8.41 -2.10 18.72
C GLU A 108 -9.11 -3.44 19.01
N PHE A 109 -9.52 -4.17 17.97
CA PHE A 109 -10.08 -5.51 18.11
C PHE A 109 -9.11 -6.46 18.82
N GLN A 110 -7.84 -6.48 18.39
CA GLN A 110 -6.81 -7.32 19.00
C GLN A 110 -6.66 -7.02 20.50
N LYS A 111 -6.54 -5.73 20.87
CA LYS A 111 -6.46 -5.32 22.28
C LYS A 111 -7.69 -5.72 23.10
N ALA A 112 -8.89 -5.54 22.53
CA ALA A 112 -10.14 -5.86 23.20
C ALA A 112 -10.26 -7.36 23.51
N VAL A 113 -9.78 -8.20 22.60
CA VAL A 113 -9.89 -9.65 22.70
C VAL A 113 -8.75 -10.27 23.54
N GLU A 114 -7.56 -9.68 23.51
CA GLU A 114 -6.44 -10.04 24.41
C GLU A 114 -6.69 -9.59 25.86
N GLY A 115 -7.73 -8.79 26.12
CA GLY A 115 -8.07 -8.32 27.45
C GLY A 115 -7.14 -7.23 27.98
N VAL A 116 -6.38 -6.56 27.10
CA VAL A 116 -5.58 -5.35 27.43
C VAL A 116 -6.55 -4.17 27.53
N ASN A 117 -7.26 -4.14 28.64
CA ASN A 117 -8.39 -3.26 28.89
C ASN A 117 -7.93 -1.91 29.44
N ASP A 118 -7.46 -1.02 28.54
CA ASP A 118 -6.97 0.32 28.88
C ASP A 118 -7.82 1.45 28.26
N LEU A 119 -9.13 1.24 28.06
CA LEU A 119 -10.04 2.34 27.69
C LEU A 119 -11.35 2.34 28.51
N PRO A 120 -11.79 3.53 28.96
CA PRO A 120 -13.06 3.71 29.67
C PRO A 120 -14.24 3.51 28.72
N ARG A 121 -15.28 2.83 29.22
CA ARG A 121 -16.56 2.61 28.55
C ARG A 121 -17.38 3.90 28.40
#